data_AF-A0A523RG32-F1
#
_entry.id   AF-A0A523RG32-F1
#
_cell.length_a   1.000
_cell.length_b   1.000
_cell.length_c   1.000
_cell.angle_alpha   90.00
_cell.angle_beta   90.00
_cell.angle_gamma   90.00
#
_symmetry.space_group_name_H-M   'P 1'
#
loop_
_entity.id
_entity.type
_entity.pdbx_description
1 polymer ?
#
loop_
_entity_poly.entity_id
_entity_poly.type
_entity_poly.pdbx_seq_one_letter_code
_entity_poly.pdbx_strand_id
1 'polypeptide(L)'
;MLFVIEHLEPKLSEWLHIEYSHAARIIGRNRLLITNVKKKDEFRKLGKIVRVERKRACELFKQRELIVLDPRARKRLSPTDMRGRGV
;
A
#
# COMPACT_ATOMS: atom_id res chain seq x y z
N MET A 1 6.05 2.69 -10.66
CA MET A 1 4.73 2.41 -10.05
C MET A 1 4.92 2.04 -8.59
N LEU A 2 4.17 2.69 -7.70
CA LEU A 2 4.19 2.44 -6.26
C LEU A 2 2.91 1.69 -5.87
N PHE A 3 3.02 0.65 -5.05
CA PHE A 3 1.90 -0.05 -4.48
C PHE A 3 1.70 0.42 -3.04
N VAL A 4 0.46 0.72 -2.69
CA VAL A 4 0.10 1.25 -1.37
C VAL A 4 -0.92 0.32 -0.73
N ILE A 5 -0.65 -0.12 0.49
CA ILE A 5 -1.60 -0.85 1.34
C ILE A 5 -1.92 0.07 2.51
N GLU A 6 -3.21 0.38 2.73
CA GLU A 6 -3.63 1.09 3.94
C GLU A 6 -3.91 0.06 5.04
N HIS A 7 -3.18 0.14 6.16
CA HIS A 7 -3.38 -0.75 7.29
C HIS A 7 -4.62 -0.31 8.08
N LEU A 8 -5.72 -1.06 7.94
CA LEU A 8 -7.02 -0.75 8.55
C LEU A 8 -7.39 -1.69 9.70
N GLU A 9 -6.46 -2.56 10.10
CA GLU A 9 -6.68 -3.54 11.16
C GLU A 9 -6.29 -2.94 12.51
N PRO A 10 -7.00 -3.29 13.60
CA PRO A 10 -6.73 -2.72 14.91
C PRO A 10 -5.36 -3.15 15.46
N LYS A 11 -4.80 -4.25 14.96
CA LYS A 11 -3.44 -4.72 15.26
C LYS A 11 -2.86 -5.50 14.10
N LEU A 12 -1.54 -5.49 13.98
CA LEU A 12 -0.81 -6.37 13.07
C LEU A 12 -0.83 -7.81 13.60
N SER A 13 -1.67 -8.65 12.98
CA SER A 13 -1.65 -10.09 13.20
C SER A 13 -0.41 -10.75 12.58
N GLU A 14 -0.13 -11.98 12.99
CA GLU A 14 0.92 -12.79 12.36
C GLU A 14 0.63 -13.05 10.88
N TRP A 15 -0.62 -13.38 10.55
CA TRP A 15 -1.07 -13.59 9.18
C TRP A 15 -0.81 -12.37 8.30
N LEU A 16 -1.23 -11.17 8.73
CA LEU A 16 -0.97 -9.94 7.97
C LEU A 16 0.51 -9.64 7.83
N HIS A 17 1.31 -9.96 8.86
CA HIS A 17 2.75 -9.79 8.77
C HIS A 17 3.36 -10.69 7.68
N ILE A 18 2.89 -11.93 7.58
CA ILE A 18 3.28 -12.86 6.51
C ILE A 18 2.83 -12.31 5.14
N GLU A 19 1.57 -11.90 4.99
CA GLU A 19 1.05 -11.33 3.74
C GLU A 19 1.85 -10.12 3.28
N TYR A 20 2.10 -9.17 4.18
CA TYR A 20 2.87 -7.97 3.88
C TYR A 20 4.32 -8.30 3.50
N SER A 21 4.93 -9.28 4.18
CA SER A 21 6.29 -9.75 3.84
C SER A 21 6.35 -10.42 2.47
N HIS A 22 5.34 -11.21 2.13
CA HIS A 22 5.23 -11.84 0.81
C HIS A 22 4.98 -10.80 -0.29
N ALA A 23 4.08 -9.83 -0.06
CA ALA A 23 3.85 -8.72 -0.97
C ALA A 23 5.14 -7.92 -1.23
N ALA A 24 5.92 -7.65 -0.17
CA ALA A 24 7.21 -6.99 -0.27
C ALA A 24 8.22 -7.77 -1.13
N ARG A 25 8.21 -9.10 -1.02
CA ARG A 25 9.08 -9.99 -1.81
C ARG A 25 8.71 -10.00 -3.29
N ILE A 26 7.42 -9.97 -3.62
CA ILE A 26 6.93 -9.96 -5.01
C ILE A 26 7.17 -8.60 -5.66
N ILE A 27 6.79 -7.52 -4.98
CA ILE A 27 6.81 -6.16 -5.53
C ILE A 27 8.20 -5.53 -5.44
N GLY A 28 9.00 -5.95 -4.46
CA GLY A 28 10.24 -5.31 -4.06
C GLY A 28 10.00 -4.24 -2.99
N ARG A 29 10.80 -4.30 -1.92
CA ARG A 29 10.73 -3.44 -0.72
C ARG A 29 10.53 -1.94 -1.01
N ASN A 30 11.21 -1.39 -2.02
CA ASN A 30 11.21 0.05 -2.31
C ASN A 30 9.92 0.52 -3.02
N ARG A 31 9.14 -0.42 -3.57
CA ARG A 31 7.92 -0.16 -4.35
C ARG A 31 6.63 -0.53 -3.59
N LEU A 32 6.73 -1.00 -2.34
CA LEU A 32 5.59 -1.21 -1.46
C LEU A 32 5.65 -0.22 -0.29
N LEU A 33 4.55 0.51 -0.10
CA LEU A 33 4.34 1.41 1.01
C LEU A 33 3.12 0.96 1.82
N ILE A 34 3.30 0.72 3.12
CA ILE A 34 2.19 0.48 4.04
C ILE A 34 1.89 1.79 4.79
N THR A 35 0.67 2.28 4.66
CA THR A 35 0.21 3.55 5.25
C THR A 35 -0.70 3.30 6.46
N ASN A 36 -1.03 4.35 7.20
CA ASN A 36 -1.88 4.31 8.38
C ASN A 36 -1.35 3.42 9.53
N VAL A 37 -0.03 3.19 9.61
CA VAL A 37 0.58 2.39 10.68
C VAL A 37 0.77 3.23 11.94
N LYS A 38 -0.26 3.30 12.79
CA LYS A 38 -0.28 4.21 13.96
C LYS A 38 0.55 3.70 15.14
N LYS A 39 0.61 2.39 15.39
CA LYS A 39 1.32 1.85 16.54
C LYS A 39 2.83 1.85 16.32
N LYS A 40 3.58 2.29 17.33
CA LYS A 40 5.05 2.43 17.26
C LYS A 40 5.76 1.09 17.01
N ASP A 41 5.30 0.01 17.63
CA ASP A 41 5.94 -1.29 17.49
C ASP A 41 5.64 -1.94 16.14
N GLU A 42 4.42 -1.78 15.62
CA GLU A 42 4.06 -2.21 14.26
C GLU A 42 4.85 -1.41 13.20
N PHE A 43 4.97 -0.10 13.38
CA PHE A 43 5.78 0.75 12.50
C PHE A 43 7.23 0.27 12.43
N ARG A 44 7.84 -0.03 13.59
CA ARG A 44 9.20 -0.59 13.65
C ARG A 44 9.28 -1.97 13.02
N LYS A 45 8.32 -2.86 13.32
CA LYS A 45 8.31 -4.25 12.81
C LYS A 45 8.15 -4.28 11.29
N LEU A 46 7.19 -3.55 10.73
CA LEU A 46 6.95 -3.46 9.29
C LEU A 46 8.03 -2.65 8.57
N GLY A 47 8.59 -1.63 9.21
CA GLY A 47 9.71 -0.86 8.68
C GLY A 47 10.97 -1.71 8.42
N LYS A 48 11.08 -2.91 9.02
CA LYS A 48 12.15 -3.87 8.71
C LYS A 48 11.94 -4.62 7.40
N ILE A 49 10.76 -4.59 6.80
CA ILE A 49 10.43 -5.34 5.56
C ILE A 49 10.01 -4.45 4.38
N VAL A 50 9.41 -3.28 4.64
CA VAL A 50 8.88 -2.36 3.62
C VAL A 50 9.03 -0.89 4.04
N ARG A 51 8.69 0.03 3.14
CA ARG A 51 8.45 1.43 3.51
C ARG A 51 7.13 1.53 4.28
N VAL A 52 7.11 2.37 5.32
CA VAL A 52 5.96 2.53 6.21
C VAL A 52 5.70 4.00 6.49
N GLU A 53 4.42 4.37 6.59
CA GLU A 53 3.97 5.72 6.92
C GLU A 53 2.86 5.71 7.98
N ARG A 54 2.90 6.72 8.86
CA ARG A 54 1.85 6.95 9.87
C ARG A 54 0.63 7.64 9.27
N LYS A 55 0.83 8.42 8.23
CA LYS A 55 -0.23 9.14 7.49
C LYS A 55 -1.06 8.15 6.69
N ARG A 56 -2.34 8.46 6.46
CA ARG A 56 -3.22 7.72 5.55
C ARG A 56 -2.82 7.94 4.10
N ALA A 57 -3.24 7.05 3.21
CA ALA A 57 -2.94 7.19 1.79
C ALA A 57 -3.51 8.50 1.20
N CYS A 58 -4.72 8.90 1.62
CA CYS A 58 -5.36 10.14 1.18
C CYS A 58 -4.67 11.43 1.68
N GLU A 59 -3.82 11.34 2.71
CA GLU A 59 -3.01 12.47 3.19
C GLU A 59 -1.70 12.61 2.41
N LEU A 60 -1.26 11.54 1.73
CA LEU A 60 0.02 11.47 1.03
C LEU A 60 -0.09 11.70 -0.48
N PHE A 61 -1.24 11.36 -1.07
CA PHE A 61 -1.43 11.38 -2.52
C PHE A 61 -2.72 12.09 -2.90
N LYS A 62 -2.71 12.77 -4.05
CA LYS A 62 -3.91 13.38 -4.62
C LYS A 62 -4.74 12.31 -5.32
N GLN A 63 -6.06 12.44 -5.32
CA GLN A 63 -6.96 11.46 -5.93
C GLN A 63 -6.62 11.13 -7.39
N ARG A 64 -6.18 12.12 -8.17
CA ARG A 64 -5.76 11.94 -9.57
C ARG A 64 -4.49 11.10 -9.77
N GLU A 65 -3.73 10.88 -8.70
CA GLU A 65 -2.48 10.11 -8.67
C GLU A 65 -2.74 8.66 -8.23
N LEU A 66 -3.96 8.34 -7.81
CA LEU A 66 -4.33 7.07 -7.22
C LEU A 66 -5.27 6.26 -8.11
N ILE A 67 -5.00 4.96 -8.17
CA ILE A 67 -5.97 3.96 -8.60
C ILE A 67 -6.35 3.16 -7.34
N VAL A 68 -7.60 3.25 -6.92
CA VAL A 68 -8.12 2.48 -5.79
C VAL A 68 -8.70 1.17 -6.31
N LEU A 69 -8.23 0.05 -5.77
CA LEU A 69 -8.82 -1.25 -6.05
C LEU A 69 -10.10 -1.39 -5.21
N ASP A 70 -11.25 -1.25 -5.87
CA ASP A 70 -12.56 -1.38 -5.26
C ASP A 70 -13.29 -2.60 -5.83
N PRO A 71 -13.60 -3.62 -5.01
CA PRO A 71 -14.37 -4.79 -5.45
C PRO A 71 -15.74 -4.46 -6.07
N ARG A 72 -16.31 -3.28 -5.77
CA ARG A 72 -17.59 -2.81 -6.30
C ARG A 72 -17.42 -1.92 -7.54
N ALA A 73 -16.20 -1.63 -7.98
CA ALA A 73 -15.98 -0.84 -9.18
C ALA A 73 -16.50 -1.57 -10.42
N ARG A 74 -17.28 -0.86 -11.23
CA ARG A 74 -17.76 -1.39 -12.53
C ARG A 74 -16.63 -1.53 -13.55
N LYS A 75 -15.64 -0.65 -13.50
CA LYS A 75 -14.50 -0.65 -14.41
C LYS A 75 -13.43 -1.62 -13.89
N ARG A 76 -13.08 -2.61 -14.72
CA ARG A 76 -11.93 -3.49 -14.44
C ARG A 76 -10.61 -2.74 -14.68
N LEU A 77 -9.63 -3.00 -13.83
CA LEU A 77 -8.27 -2.54 -14.05
C LEU A 77 -7.69 -3.19 -15.30
N SER A 78 -7.02 -2.40 -16.13
CA SER A 78 -6.39 -2.86 -17.37
C SER A 78 -4.98 -2.30 -17.53
N PRO A 79 -4.13 -2.88 -18.39
CA PRO A 79 -2.81 -2.33 -18.69
C PRO A 79 -2.85 -0.90 -19.24
N THR A 80 -3.96 -0.47 -19.86
CA THR A 80 -4.12 0.90 -20.38
C THR A 80 -4.13 1.94 -19.25
N ASP A 81 -4.58 1.58 -18.06
CA ASP A 81 -4.67 2.49 -16.91
C ASP A 81 -3.28 2.85 -16.34
N MET A 82 -2.25 2.08 -16.71
CA MET A 82 -0.85 2.29 -16.29
C MET A 82 -0.02 3.06 -17.31
N ARG A 83 -0.54 3.26 -18.52
CA ARG A 83 0.07 4.14 -19.51
C ARG A 83 -0.26 5.57 -19.08
N GLY A 84 0.68 6.23 -18.43
CA GLY A 84 0.50 7.61 -17.98
C GLY A 84 0.00 8.49 -19.12
N ARG A 85 -0.90 9.43 -18.78
CA ARG A 85 -1.02 10.68 -19.54
C ARG A 85 0.40 11.24 -19.60
N GLY A 86 0.99 11.24 -20.80
CA GLY A 86 2.27 11.90 -21.05
C GLY A 86 2.17 13.32 -20.51
N VAL A 87 3.06 13.63 -19.56
CA VAL A 87 3.44 15.03 -19.32
C VAL A 87 4.58 15.30 -20.28
#